data_AF-A0A9Q1DG76-F1
#
_entry.id   AF-A0A9Q1DG76-F1
#
_cell.length_a   1.000
_cell.length_b   1.000
_cell.length_c   1.000
_cell.angle_alpha   90.00
_cell.angle_beta   90.00
_cell.angle_gamma   90.00
#
_symmetry.space_group_name_H-M   'P 1'
#
loop_
_entity.id
_entity.type
_entity.pdbx_description
1 polymer ?
#
loop_
_entity_poly.entity_id
_entity_poly.type
_entity_poly.pdbx_seq_one_letter_code
_entity_poly.pdbx_strand_id
1 'polypeptide(L)'
;MELFLGLSGLVGLVLKFIGPLAIAPTINLIGLSLFIEAGKKCGGHWGIASLTVCLILLFSQYLSKVNVPLIAYKDKKWKVFQYPLFKLFSALFGMCGSWLVCFLLTYFNMLPTKPDEYGYTARTDLKVDAVTSAPWFHVPYPGQWGLPTVSVSSVLGMMAGVLASTMESIGDYYACARLSGAPPPPTHAINRGIAVEGIGCILAAIWGSGNGTTSYSQNIATLGITKKERKK
;
A
#
# COMPACT_ATOMS: atom_id res chain seq x y z
N MET A 1 -4.01 19.62 6.47
CA MET A 1 -3.13 20.32 5.51
C MET A 1 -3.56 20.05 4.08
N GLU A 2 -3.60 18.78 3.63
CA GLU A 2 -4.10 18.37 2.30
C GLU A 2 -5.44 19.02 1.93
N LEU A 3 -6.43 18.97 2.81
CA LEU A 3 -7.74 19.59 2.57
C LEU A 3 -7.63 21.10 2.26
N PHE A 4 -6.81 21.81 3.03
CA PHE A 4 -6.59 23.24 2.84
C PHE A 4 -5.85 23.53 1.54
N LEU A 5 -4.81 22.74 1.22
CA LEU A 5 -4.04 22.88 -0.03
C LEU A 5 -4.91 22.58 -1.27
N GLY A 6 -5.77 21.57 -1.20
CA GLY A 6 -6.69 21.22 -2.27
C GLY A 6 -7.78 22.28 -2.48
N LEU A 7 -8.42 22.77 -1.40
CA LEU A 7 -9.49 23.78 -1.49
C LEU A 7 -8.98 25.17 -1.88
N SER A 8 -7.80 25.59 -1.38
CA SER A 8 -7.20 26.89 -1.73
C SER A 8 -6.70 26.95 -3.17
N GLY A 9 -6.61 25.81 -3.85
CA GLY A 9 -6.06 25.70 -5.20
C GLY A 9 -4.56 25.93 -5.29
N LEU A 10 -3.87 26.02 -4.15
CA LEU A 10 -2.43 26.23 -4.07
C LEU A 10 -1.65 25.12 -4.76
N VAL A 11 -2.19 23.90 -4.77
CA VAL A 11 -1.61 22.74 -5.47
C VAL A 11 -1.44 23.04 -6.96
N GLY A 12 -2.40 23.70 -7.61
CA GLY A 12 -2.29 24.15 -9.00
C GLY A 12 -1.16 25.14 -9.26
N LEU A 13 -0.85 26.00 -8.28
CA LEU A 13 0.26 26.95 -8.35
C LEU A 13 1.60 26.23 -8.11
N VAL A 14 1.64 25.33 -7.15
CA VAL A 14 2.81 24.50 -6.82
C VAL A 14 3.17 23.60 -8.01
N LEU A 15 2.19 23.01 -8.70
CA LEU A 15 2.38 22.23 -9.93
C LEU A 15 3.05 23.01 -11.06
N LYS A 16 2.95 24.34 -11.08
CA LYS A 16 3.63 25.19 -12.06
C LYS A 16 5.15 25.24 -11.82
N PHE A 17 5.59 25.02 -10.58
CA PHE A 17 7.00 25.03 -10.18
C PHE A 17 7.58 23.63 -10.00
N ILE A 18 6.74 22.64 -9.74
CA ILE A 18 7.16 21.26 -9.47
C ILE A 18 7.02 20.41 -10.74
N GLY A 19 8.15 20.23 -11.43
CA GLY A 19 8.24 19.33 -12.58
C GLY A 19 8.54 17.87 -12.19
N PRO A 20 8.52 16.94 -13.17
CA PRO A 20 8.93 15.55 -12.98
C PRO A 20 10.34 15.39 -12.37
N LEU A 21 11.22 16.35 -12.65
CA LEU A 21 12.58 16.45 -12.13
C LEU A 21 12.64 16.63 -10.60
N ALA A 22 11.61 17.20 -9.99
CA ALA A 22 11.50 17.36 -8.53
C ALA A 22 10.70 16.21 -7.89
N ILE A 23 9.72 15.64 -8.60
CA ILE A 23 8.88 14.53 -8.09
C ILE A 23 9.69 13.25 -7.94
N ALA A 24 10.48 12.87 -8.96
CA ALA A 24 11.28 11.64 -8.94
C ALA A 24 12.26 11.54 -7.75
N PRO A 25 13.09 12.56 -7.43
CA PRO A 25 13.97 12.49 -6.27
C PRO A 25 13.20 12.46 -4.95
N THR A 26 12.05 13.15 -4.83
CA THR A 26 11.23 13.07 -3.62
C THR A 26 10.70 11.67 -3.38
N ILE A 27 10.13 11.01 -4.41
CA ILE A 27 9.65 9.63 -4.30
C ILE A 27 10.80 8.69 -3.90
N ASN A 28 11.98 8.88 -4.48
CA ASN A 28 13.16 8.09 -4.09
C ASN A 28 13.58 8.32 -2.64
N LEU A 29 13.51 9.56 -2.13
CA LEU A 29 13.81 9.88 -0.72
C LEU A 29 12.77 9.26 0.23
N ILE A 30 11.48 9.29 -0.13
CA ILE A 30 10.42 8.60 0.62
C ILE A 30 10.75 7.10 0.67
N GLY A 31 11.05 6.48 -0.47
CA GLY A 31 11.44 5.07 -0.55
C GLY A 31 12.67 4.74 0.30
N LEU A 32 13.71 5.58 0.27
CA LEU A 32 14.94 5.38 1.03
C LEU A 32 14.71 5.49 2.55
N SER A 33 13.87 6.43 2.98
CA SER A 33 13.52 6.56 4.40
C SER A 33 12.72 5.37 4.92
N LEU A 34 11.79 4.84 4.12
CA LEU A 34 11.03 3.63 4.45
C LEU A 34 11.90 2.36 4.44
N PHE A 35 12.94 2.32 3.61
CA PHE A 35 13.86 1.18 3.54
C PHE A 35 14.57 0.91 4.87
N ILE A 36 14.91 1.94 5.62
CA ILE A 36 15.59 1.80 6.92
C ILE A 36 14.68 1.09 7.93
N GLU A 37 13.42 1.51 8.01
CA GLU A 37 12.44 0.91 8.92
C GLU A 37 12.07 -0.52 8.49
N ALA A 38 11.93 -0.77 7.19
CA ALA A 38 11.78 -2.11 6.65
C ALA A 38 12.99 -2.98 7.00
N GLY A 39 14.21 -2.47 6.85
CA GLY A 39 15.45 -3.16 7.21
C GLY A 39 15.51 -3.56 8.67
N LYS A 40 15.12 -2.66 9.60
CA LYS A 40 15.02 -2.97 11.04
C LYS A 40 14.05 -4.12 11.32
N LYS A 41 12.88 -4.14 10.66
CA LYS A 41 11.90 -5.22 10.82
C LYS A 41 12.38 -6.53 10.19
N CYS A 42 12.98 -6.49 9.01
CA CYS A 42 13.57 -7.65 8.34
C CYS A 42 14.75 -8.25 9.11
N GLY A 43 15.49 -7.42 9.85
CA GLY A 43 16.61 -7.85 10.71
C GLY A 43 16.21 -8.80 11.84
N GLY A 44 14.92 -8.80 12.25
CA GLY A 44 14.41 -9.72 13.26
C GLY A 44 14.53 -11.20 12.86
N HIS A 45 14.40 -11.51 11.57
CA HIS A 45 14.71 -12.84 11.03
C HIS A 45 15.11 -12.74 9.54
N TRP A 46 16.41 -12.62 9.27
CA TRP A 46 16.95 -12.37 7.93
C TRP A 46 16.64 -13.50 6.94
N GLY A 47 16.62 -14.76 7.41
CA GLY A 47 16.31 -15.92 6.56
C GLY A 47 14.90 -15.89 5.98
N ILE A 48 13.90 -15.59 6.79
CA ILE A 48 12.50 -15.46 6.37
C ILE A 48 12.31 -14.20 5.52
N ALA A 49 12.98 -13.09 5.84
CA ALA A 49 12.96 -11.90 5.00
C ALA A 49 13.52 -12.19 3.60
N SER A 50 14.66 -12.87 3.52
CA SER A 50 15.29 -13.30 2.26
C SER A 50 14.38 -14.25 1.47
N LEU A 51 13.77 -15.23 2.14
CA LEU A 51 12.78 -16.13 1.55
C LEU A 51 11.59 -15.36 0.99
N THR A 52 11.06 -14.39 1.72
CA THR A 52 9.93 -13.56 1.27
C THR A 52 10.28 -12.80 0.01
N VAL A 53 11.46 -12.16 -0.04
CA VAL A 53 11.95 -11.45 -1.23
C VAL A 53 12.11 -12.42 -2.39
N CYS A 54 12.72 -13.59 -2.17
CA CYS A 54 12.90 -14.62 -3.18
C CYS A 54 11.56 -15.10 -3.75
N LEU A 55 10.56 -15.37 -2.89
CA LEU A 55 9.21 -15.77 -3.30
C LEU A 55 8.52 -14.68 -4.11
N ILE A 56 8.59 -13.41 -3.68
CA ILE A 56 8.03 -12.28 -4.42
C ILE A 56 8.69 -12.16 -5.80
N LEU A 57 10.02 -12.26 -5.88
CA LEU A 57 10.75 -12.20 -7.14
C LEU A 57 10.40 -13.39 -8.05
N LEU A 58 10.31 -14.60 -7.50
CA LEU A 58 9.92 -15.80 -8.25
C LEU A 58 8.51 -15.65 -8.80
N PHE A 59 7.53 -15.25 -7.99
CA PHE A 59 6.16 -15.03 -8.47
C PHE A 59 6.08 -13.89 -9.50
N SER A 60 6.82 -12.79 -9.27
CA SER A 60 6.82 -11.61 -10.14
C SER A 60 7.58 -11.79 -11.46
N GLN A 61 8.63 -12.62 -11.50
CA GLN A 61 9.44 -12.81 -12.71
C GLN A 61 9.08 -14.09 -13.46
N TYR A 62 8.86 -15.21 -12.76
CA TYR A 62 8.62 -16.52 -13.37
C TYR A 62 7.12 -16.75 -13.63
N LEU A 63 6.26 -16.56 -12.61
CA LEU A 63 4.81 -16.78 -12.74
C LEU A 63 4.06 -15.61 -13.38
N SER A 64 4.71 -14.46 -13.59
CA SER A 64 4.13 -13.32 -14.33
C SER A 64 3.81 -13.63 -15.80
N LYS A 65 4.38 -14.72 -16.36
CA LYS A 65 4.04 -15.22 -17.70
C LYS A 65 2.89 -16.23 -17.70
N VAL A 66 2.47 -16.72 -16.53
CA VAL A 66 1.38 -17.70 -16.39
C VAL A 66 0.07 -16.94 -16.24
N ASN A 67 -0.70 -16.86 -17.33
CA ASN A 67 -2.06 -16.35 -17.26
C ASN A 67 -2.99 -17.46 -16.76
N VAL A 68 -3.72 -17.20 -15.69
CA VAL A 68 -4.64 -18.19 -15.12
C VAL A 68 -5.95 -18.12 -15.91
N PRO A 69 -6.44 -19.24 -16.46
CA PRO A 69 -7.76 -19.29 -17.07
C PRO A 69 -8.81 -19.16 -15.97
N LEU A 70 -9.38 -17.97 -15.81
CA LEU A 70 -10.52 -17.75 -14.93
C LEU A 70 -11.79 -18.00 -15.74
N ILE A 71 -12.69 -18.76 -15.15
CA ILE A 71 -13.98 -19.08 -15.74
C ILE A 71 -14.94 -17.97 -15.31
N ALA A 72 -15.37 -17.14 -16.27
CA ALA A 72 -16.40 -16.12 -16.03
C ALA A 72 -17.72 -16.57 -16.65
N TYR A 73 -18.79 -16.54 -15.86
CA TYR A 73 -20.14 -16.78 -16.35
C TYR A 73 -20.70 -15.46 -16.90
N LYS A 74 -20.72 -15.32 -18.23
CA LYS A 74 -21.26 -14.13 -18.90
C LYS A 74 -22.08 -14.54 -20.12
N ASP A 75 -23.26 -13.95 -20.27
CA ASP A 75 -24.22 -14.19 -21.38
C ASP A 75 -24.63 -15.67 -21.54
N LYS A 76 -25.03 -16.33 -20.45
CA LYS A 76 -25.48 -17.74 -20.40
C LYS A 76 -24.48 -18.76 -20.97
N LYS A 77 -23.22 -18.39 -21.18
CA LYS A 77 -22.13 -19.26 -21.62
C LYS A 77 -20.94 -19.15 -20.66
N TRP A 78 -20.31 -20.28 -20.40
CA TRP A 78 -19.04 -20.33 -19.68
C TRP A 78 -17.94 -19.87 -20.63
N LYS A 79 -17.38 -18.67 -20.39
CA LYS A 79 -16.23 -18.17 -21.15
C LYS A 79 -15.00 -18.24 -20.25
N VAL A 80 -13.98 -18.95 -20.73
CA VAL A 80 -12.66 -18.98 -20.10
C VAL A 80 -11.91 -17.73 -20.57
N PHE A 81 -11.58 -16.84 -19.66
CA PHE A 81 -10.75 -15.67 -19.93
C PHE A 81 -9.41 -15.80 -19.20
N GLN A 82 -8.32 -15.41 -19.86
CA GLN A 82 -6.99 -15.44 -19.28
C GLN A 82 -6.76 -14.17 -18.47
N TYR A 83 -6.58 -14.30 -17.15
CA TYR A 83 -6.31 -13.16 -16.26
C TYR A 83 -4.88 -13.23 -15.71
N PRO A 84 -4.13 -12.12 -15.62
CA PRO A 84 -2.72 -12.10 -15.28
C PRO A 84 -2.57 -11.99 -13.76
N LEU A 85 -3.18 -12.94 -13.05
CA LEU A 85 -3.41 -12.92 -11.61
C LEU A 85 -2.10 -12.80 -10.82
N PHE A 86 -1.08 -13.55 -11.22
CA PHE A 86 0.25 -13.50 -10.60
C PHE A 86 1.00 -12.20 -10.85
N LYS A 87 0.72 -11.48 -11.95
CA LYS A 87 1.37 -10.20 -12.22
C LYS A 87 0.83 -9.07 -11.34
N LEU A 88 -0.44 -9.17 -10.97
CA LEU A 88 -1.15 -8.18 -10.15
C LEU A 88 -0.97 -8.43 -8.66
N PHE A 89 -0.99 -9.70 -8.24
CA PHE A 89 -0.99 -10.09 -6.84
C PHE A 89 0.29 -10.84 -6.41
N SER A 90 1.39 -10.76 -7.18
CA SER A 90 2.66 -11.44 -6.87
C SER A 90 3.16 -11.17 -5.45
N ALA A 91 3.09 -9.91 -5.01
CA ALA A 91 3.50 -9.52 -3.66
C ALA A 91 2.63 -10.20 -2.59
N LEU A 92 1.30 -10.26 -2.80
CA LEU A 92 0.36 -10.91 -1.89
C LEU A 92 0.67 -12.40 -1.76
N PHE A 93 0.86 -13.11 -2.88
CA PHE A 93 1.20 -14.53 -2.86
C PHE A 93 2.56 -14.79 -2.21
N GLY A 94 3.55 -13.92 -2.43
CA GLY A 94 4.85 -14.01 -1.76
C GLY A 94 4.73 -13.88 -0.25
N MET A 95 3.92 -12.93 0.24
CA MET A 95 3.64 -12.76 1.67
C MET A 95 2.87 -13.95 2.25
N CYS A 96 1.83 -14.45 1.57
CA CYS A 96 1.08 -15.64 2.00
C CYS A 96 1.97 -16.88 2.06
N GLY A 97 2.83 -17.09 1.06
CA GLY A 97 3.77 -18.21 1.03
C GLY A 97 4.79 -18.14 2.17
N SER A 98 5.37 -16.96 2.40
CA SER A 98 6.27 -16.74 3.53
C SER A 98 5.59 -16.97 4.88
N TRP A 99 4.37 -16.44 5.05
CA TRP A 99 3.57 -16.68 6.25
C TRP A 99 3.27 -18.17 6.47
N LEU A 100 2.95 -18.92 5.42
CA LEU A 100 2.73 -20.37 5.50
C LEU A 100 3.99 -21.11 5.93
N VAL A 101 5.17 -20.71 5.43
CA VAL A 101 6.44 -21.28 5.90
C VAL A 101 6.68 -20.96 7.37
N CYS A 102 6.43 -19.72 7.80
CA CYS A 102 6.51 -19.34 9.22
C CYS A 102 5.55 -20.16 10.08
N PHE A 103 4.33 -20.41 9.59
CA PHE A 103 3.34 -21.25 10.26
C PHE A 103 3.83 -22.69 10.42
N LEU A 104 4.36 -23.31 9.36
CA LEU A 104 4.94 -24.65 9.42
C LEU A 104 6.12 -24.72 10.40
N LEU A 105 7.05 -23.76 10.35
CA LEU A 105 8.19 -23.69 11.27
C LEU A 105 7.75 -23.50 12.74
N THR A 106 6.67 -22.75 12.96
CA THR A 106 6.04 -22.60 14.28
C THR A 106 5.44 -23.93 14.74
N TYR A 107 4.71 -24.64 13.85
CA TYR A 107 4.09 -25.92 14.14
C TYR A 107 5.10 -27.02 14.50
N PHE A 108 6.22 -27.08 13.78
CA PHE A 108 7.32 -28.00 14.07
C PHE A 108 8.20 -27.57 15.26
N ASN A 109 7.87 -26.47 15.96
CA ASN A 109 8.67 -25.88 17.04
C ASN A 109 10.15 -25.65 16.68
N MET A 110 10.43 -25.34 15.41
CA MET A 110 11.80 -25.00 14.96
C MET A 110 12.21 -23.56 15.31
N LEU A 111 11.26 -22.73 15.72
CA LEU A 111 11.50 -21.33 16.13
C LEU A 111 11.57 -21.23 17.66
N PRO A 112 12.47 -20.40 18.23
CA PRO A 112 12.64 -20.31 19.67
C PRO A 112 11.42 -19.70 20.36
N THR A 113 11.06 -20.23 21.54
CA THR A 113 9.91 -19.79 22.35
C THR A 113 10.24 -18.63 23.30
N LYS A 114 11.53 -18.31 23.48
CA LYS A 114 11.95 -17.24 24.39
C LYS A 114 11.96 -15.87 23.67
N PRO A 115 11.40 -14.81 24.29
CA PRO A 115 11.34 -13.47 23.69
C PRO A 115 12.70 -12.86 23.34
N ASP A 116 13.75 -13.22 24.09
CA ASP A 116 15.09 -12.67 23.93
C ASP A 116 15.93 -13.38 22.85
N GLU A 117 15.40 -14.44 22.25
CA GLU A 117 16.13 -15.22 21.26
C GLU A 117 15.81 -14.84 19.81
N TYR A 118 16.85 -14.95 18.98
CA TYR A 118 16.79 -14.61 17.56
C TYR A 118 15.72 -15.42 16.83
N GLY A 119 14.77 -14.74 16.18
CA GLY A 119 13.69 -15.41 15.44
C GLY A 119 12.39 -15.65 16.21
N TYR A 120 12.30 -15.25 17.48
CA TYR A 120 11.03 -15.27 18.23
C TYR A 120 9.91 -14.50 17.51
N THR A 121 10.24 -13.33 16.96
CA THR A 121 9.30 -12.45 16.24
C THR A 121 8.75 -13.03 14.93
N ALA A 122 9.35 -14.12 14.44
CA ALA A 122 8.88 -14.82 13.25
C ALA A 122 7.78 -15.85 13.53
N ARG A 123 7.53 -16.15 14.80
CA ARG A 123 6.48 -17.10 15.17
C ARG A 123 5.09 -16.55 14.86
N THR A 124 4.23 -17.42 14.37
CA THR A 124 2.85 -17.07 13.98
C THR A 124 1.85 -17.15 15.15
N ASP A 125 2.24 -17.78 16.26
CA ASP A 125 1.40 -18.00 17.43
C ASP A 125 1.38 -16.84 18.43
N LEU A 126 2.30 -15.87 18.30
CA LEU A 126 2.46 -14.74 19.23
C LEU A 126 1.22 -13.88 19.46
N LYS A 127 0.28 -13.88 18.52
CA LYS A 127 -0.93 -13.03 18.56
C LYS A 127 -2.23 -13.83 18.50
N VAL A 128 -2.17 -15.15 18.68
CA VAL A 128 -3.36 -16.01 18.62
C VAL A 128 -4.37 -15.63 19.70
N ASP A 129 -3.90 -15.29 20.91
CA ASP A 129 -4.76 -14.82 22.00
C ASP A 129 -5.54 -13.55 21.64
N ALA A 130 -4.91 -12.63 20.91
CA ALA A 130 -5.57 -11.40 20.45
C ALA A 130 -6.65 -11.70 19.39
N VAL A 131 -6.47 -12.76 18.59
CA VAL A 131 -7.46 -13.18 17.58
C VAL A 131 -8.62 -13.92 18.23
N THR A 132 -8.36 -14.78 19.23
CA THR A 132 -9.41 -15.54 19.92
C THR A 132 -10.26 -14.68 20.85
N SER A 133 -9.68 -13.64 21.45
CA SER A 133 -10.39 -12.69 22.30
C SER A 133 -11.05 -11.53 21.53
N ALA A 134 -10.83 -11.43 20.22
CA ALA A 134 -11.45 -10.39 19.40
C ALA A 134 -12.94 -10.69 19.15
N PRO A 135 -13.82 -9.67 19.20
CA PRO A 135 -15.22 -9.82 18.84
C PRO A 135 -15.38 -10.06 17.33
N TRP A 136 -16.33 -10.93 16.96
CA TRP A 136 -16.64 -11.23 15.55
C TRP A 136 -17.10 -10.00 14.75
N PHE A 137 -17.79 -9.07 15.40
CA PHE A 137 -18.21 -7.80 14.81
C PHE A 137 -17.73 -6.65 15.69
N HIS A 138 -16.82 -5.85 15.15
CA HIS A 138 -16.36 -4.63 15.79
C HIS A 138 -16.68 -3.45 14.88
N VAL A 139 -17.62 -2.61 15.31
CA VAL A 139 -17.88 -1.33 14.65
C VAL A 139 -17.01 -0.30 15.35
N PRO A 140 -15.93 0.20 14.70
CA PRO A 140 -15.12 1.21 15.33
C PRO A 140 -15.97 2.48 15.41
N TYR A 141 -15.80 3.30 16.45
CA TYR A 141 -16.58 4.52 16.63
C TYR A 141 -15.64 5.72 16.67
N PRO A 142 -16.11 6.91 16.25
CA PRO A 142 -15.28 8.11 16.25
C PRO A 142 -14.75 8.40 17.66
N GLY A 143 -13.44 8.61 17.79
CA GLY A 143 -12.79 8.92 19.08
C GLY A 143 -12.54 7.75 20.03
N GLN A 144 -12.66 6.49 19.55
CA GLN A 144 -12.44 5.29 20.38
C GLN A 144 -11.05 5.18 21.04
N TRP A 145 -10.04 5.87 20.50
CA TRP A 145 -8.66 5.85 21.01
C TRP A 145 -8.32 7.04 21.92
N GLY A 146 -9.32 7.82 22.33
CA GLY A 146 -9.16 9.00 23.17
C GLY A 146 -9.13 10.32 22.40
N LEU A 147 -8.91 11.41 23.14
CA LEU A 147 -8.86 12.76 22.56
C LEU A 147 -7.54 12.99 21.80
N PRO A 148 -7.57 13.71 20.67
CA PRO A 148 -6.38 13.97 19.89
C PRO A 148 -5.40 14.86 20.67
N THR A 149 -4.24 14.33 20.99
CA THR A 149 -3.14 15.11 21.59
C THR A 149 -2.28 15.72 20.49
N VAL A 150 -2.09 17.03 20.52
CA VAL A 150 -1.24 17.74 19.57
C VAL A 150 0.13 18.01 20.17
N SER A 151 1.18 17.48 19.53
CA SER A 151 2.58 17.81 19.82
C SER A 151 3.19 18.51 18.62
N VAL A 152 3.95 19.58 18.87
CA VAL A 152 4.59 20.37 17.82
C VAL A 152 5.53 19.51 16.96
N SER A 153 6.29 18.60 17.56
CA SER A 153 7.21 17.71 16.84
C SER A 153 6.46 16.75 15.92
N SER A 154 5.35 16.17 16.40
CA SER A 154 4.49 15.27 15.63
C SER A 154 3.80 16.00 14.48
N VAL A 155 3.34 17.23 14.70
CA VAL A 155 2.71 18.06 13.65
C VAL A 155 3.72 18.36 12.54
N LEU A 156 4.94 18.78 12.88
CA LEU A 156 5.97 19.08 11.87
C LEU A 156 6.37 17.82 11.07
N GLY A 157 6.54 16.68 11.74
CA GLY A 157 6.82 15.41 11.06
C GLY A 157 5.69 14.99 10.12
N MET A 158 4.44 15.10 10.57
CA MET A 158 3.27 14.78 9.76
C MET A 158 3.07 15.76 8.60
N MET A 159 3.39 17.05 8.76
CA MET A 159 3.35 18.02 7.66
C MET A 159 4.31 17.64 6.53
N ALA A 160 5.53 17.19 6.86
CA ALA A 160 6.48 16.70 5.87
C ALA A 160 5.96 15.44 5.15
N GLY A 161 5.40 14.49 5.89
CA GLY A 161 4.80 13.28 5.32
C GLY A 161 3.60 13.57 4.41
N VAL A 162 2.76 14.54 4.79
CA VAL A 162 1.61 14.98 3.99
C VAL A 162 2.07 15.69 2.72
N LEU A 163 3.10 16.54 2.78
CA LEU A 163 3.67 17.15 1.57
C LEU A 163 4.24 16.08 0.62
N ALA A 164 4.98 15.12 1.17
CA ALA A 164 5.49 13.98 0.43
C ALA A 164 4.37 13.17 -0.24
N SER A 165 3.31 12.84 0.50
CA SER A 165 2.09 12.19 0.01
C SER A 165 1.43 12.98 -1.13
N THR A 166 1.27 14.29 -0.99
CA THR A 166 0.65 15.11 -2.05
C THR A 166 1.46 15.08 -3.35
N MET A 167 2.79 15.04 -3.27
CA MET A 167 3.66 14.91 -4.45
C MET A 167 3.54 13.54 -5.11
N GLU A 168 3.44 12.48 -4.30
CA GLU A 168 3.18 11.12 -4.77
C GLU A 168 1.82 11.01 -5.48
N SER A 169 0.74 11.49 -4.84
CA SER A 169 -0.62 11.51 -5.42
C SER A 169 -0.69 12.26 -6.75
N ILE A 170 0.02 13.38 -6.89
CA ILE A 170 0.12 14.11 -8.15
C ILE A 170 0.74 13.21 -9.24
N GLY A 171 1.88 12.56 -8.94
CA GLY A 171 2.55 11.65 -9.85
C GLY A 171 1.63 10.49 -10.28
N ASP A 172 0.89 9.96 -9.32
CA ASP A 172 -0.14 8.93 -9.51
C ASP A 172 -1.25 9.38 -10.45
N TYR A 173 -1.76 10.62 -10.31
CA TYR A 173 -2.78 11.15 -11.22
C TYR A 173 -2.27 11.26 -12.66
N TYR A 174 -1.04 11.74 -12.86
CA TYR A 174 -0.43 11.81 -14.20
C TYR A 174 -0.16 10.42 -14.79
N ALA A 175 0.31 9.47 -13.98
CA ALA A 175 0.52 8.09 -14.39
C ALA A 175 -0.81 7.40 -14.77
N CYS A 176 -1.85 7.62 -13.96
CA CYS A 176 -3.19 7.11 -14.19
C CYS A 176 -3.80 7.67 -15.48
N ALA A 177 -3.69 8.98 -15.72
CA ALA A 177 -4.17 9.60 -16.96
C ALA A 177 -3.47 9.01 -18.19
N ARG A 178 -2.14 8.89 -18.14
CA ARG A 178 -1.33 8.30 -19.22
C ARG A 178 -1.71 6.84 -19.49
N LEU A 179 -1.85 6.01 -18.45
CA LEU A 179 -2.23 4.60 -18.60
C LEU A 179 -3.67 4.45 -19.09
N SER A 180 -4.56 5.30 -18.62
CA SER A 180 -5.96 5.35 -19.05
C SER A 180 -6.13 5.90 -20.46
N GLY A 181 -5.10 6.56 -21.01
CA GLY A 181 -5.16 7.21 -22.33
C GLY A 181 -6.05 8.46 -22.33
N ALA A 182 -6.24 9.05 -21.15
CA ALA A 182 -6.95 10.31 -20.96
C ALA A 182 -5.97 11.48 -21.17
N PRO A 183 -6.47 12.68 -21.54
CA PRO A 183 -5.65 13.88 -21.52
C PRO A 183 -5.10 14.16 -20.10
N PRO A 184 -3.99 14.92 -19.98
CA PRO A 184 -3.44 15.26 -18.68
C PRO A 184 -4.51 15.95 -17.81
N PRO A 185 -4.61 15.58 -16.52
CA PRO A 185 -5.68 16.07 -15.66
C PRO A 185 -5.54 17.59 -15.48
N PRO A 186 -6.64 18.36 -15.61
CA PRO A 186 -6.59 19.80 -15.41
C PRO A 186 -6.36 20.13 -13.93
N THR A 187 -5.81 21.31 -13.64
CA THR A 187 -5.43 21.73 -12.28
C THR A 187 -6.58 21.69 -11.27
N HIS A 188 -7.80 22.02 -11.71
CA HIS A 188 -8.99 21.95 -10.85
C HIS A 188 -9.36 20.50 -10.46
N ALA A 189 -9.09 19.51 -11.31
CA ALA A 189 -9.34 18.12 -11.00
C ALA A 189 -8.33 17.59 -9.98
N ILE A 190 -7.06 17.98 -10.11
CA ILE A 190 -6.00 17.64 -9.16
C ILE A 190 -6.28 18.26 -7.79
N ASN A 191 -6.63 19.54 -7.74
CA ASN A 191 -7.00 20.25 -6.50
C ASN A 191 -8.16 19.56 -5.78
N ARG A 192 -9.19 19.13 -6.53
CA ARG A 192 -10.33 18.38 -5.97
C ARG A 192 -9.92 16.98 -5.50
N GLY A 193 -9.03 16.29 -6.22
CA GLY A 193 -8.48 14.99 -5.82
C GLY A 193 -7.79 15.08 -4.46
N ILE A 194 -6.83 16.00 -4.32
CA ILE A 194 -6.11 16.24 -3.07
C ILE A 194 -7.05 16.68 -1.93
N ALA A 195 -8.07 17.49 -2.23
CA ALA A 195 -9.07 17.87 -1.23
C ALA A 195 -9.83 16.64 -0.70
N VAL A 196 -10.23 15.71 -1.59
CA VAL A 196 -10.92 14.47 -1.20
C VAL A 196 -9.99 13.54 -0.42
N GLU A 197 -8.71 13.43 -0.78
CA GLU A 197 -7.71 12.71 0.01
C GLU A 197 -7.61 13.29 1.43
N GLY A 198 -7.56 14.62 1.56
CA GLY A 198 -7.56 15.29 2.86
C GLY A 198 -8.83 15.03 3.69
N ILE A 199 -10.00 14.94 3.07
CA ILE A 199 -11.24 14.52 3.76
C ILE A 199 -11.10 13.08 4.23
N GLY A 200 -10.57 12.19 3.38
CA GLY A 200 -10.28 10.81 3.73
C GLY A 200 -9.37 10.70 4.96
N CYS A 201 -8.29 11.49 5.00
CA CYS A 201 -7.37 11.54 6.14
C CYS A 201 -8.06 11.96 7.43
N ILE A 202 -8.96 12.95 7.38
CA ILE A 202 -9.72 13.41 8.55
C ILE A 202 -10.65 12.32 9.05
N LEU A 203 -11.40 11.68 8.15
CA LEU A 203 -12.30 10.58 8.50
C LEU A 203 -11.53 9.39 9.08
N ALA A 204 -10.41 9.05 8.48
CA ALA A 204 -9.52 7.98 8.94
C ALA A 204 -8.95 8.29 10.34
N ALA A 205 -8.56 9.54 10.59
CA ALA A 205 -8.11 9.99 11.91
C ALA A 205 -9.22 9.92 12.97
N ILE A 206 -10.43 10.38 12.65
CA ILE A 206 -11.60 10.34 13.55
C ILE A 206 -11.93 8.90 13.95
N TRP A 207 -11.92 7.98 12.99
CA TRP A 207 -12.23 6.57 13.21
C TRP A 207 -11.06 5.77 13.80
N GLY A 208 -9.89 6.39 13.94
CA GLY A 208 -8.74 5.79 14.62
C GLY A 208 -7.87 4.91 13.76
N SER A 209 -7.81 5.11 12.44
CA SER A 209 -6.89 4.36 11.58
C SER A 209 -5.42 4.67 11.91
N GLY A 210 -5.13 5.85 12.49
CA GLY A 210 -3.77 6.32 12.81
C GLY A 210 -2.86 6.51 11.60
N ASN A 211 -3.40 6.45 10.37
CA ASN A 211 -2.64 6.50 9.12
C ASN A 211 -3.16 7.61 8.20
N GLY A 212 -2.26 8.22 7.42
CA GLY A 212 -2.62 9.11 6.31
C GLY A 212 -3.10 8.29 5.11
N THR A 213 -4.28 8.60 4.59
CA THR A 213 -4.82 7.94 3.39
C THR A 213 -4.31 8.65 2.13
N THR A 214 -3.81 7.89 1.17
CA THR A 214 -3.30 8.43 -0.09
C THR A 214 -3.74 7.56 -1.28
N SER A 215 -3.45 8.04 -2.49
CA SER A 215 -3.65 7.28 -3.72
C SER A 215 -2.77 6.03 -3.77
N TYR A 216 -3.28 4.95 -4.35
CA TYR A 216 -2.58 3.66 -4.36
C TYR A 216 -2.00 3.35 -5.73
N SER A 217 -0.68 3.53 -5.89
CA SER A 217 0.02 3.30 -7.17
C SER A 217 -0.13 1.87 -7.72
N GLN A 218 -0.39 0.87 -6.85
CA GLN A 218 -0.64 -0.51 -7.30
C GLN A 218 -1.97 -0.62 -8.07
N ASN A 219 -3.00 0.15 -7.71
CA ASN A 219 -4.25 0.20 -8.46
C ASN A 219 -4.02 0.80 -9.85
N ILE A 220 -3.14 1.80 -9.94
CA ILE A 220 -2.75 2.42 -11.21
C ILE A 220 -1.97 1.42 -12.09
N ALA A 221 -1.03 0.67 -11.50
CA ALA A 221 -0.33 -0.40 -12.20
C ALA A 221 -1.30 -1.47 -12.74
N THR A 222 -2.34 -1.79 -11.96
CA THR A 222 -3.40 -2.73 -12.34
C THR A 222 -4.20 -2.25 -13.55
N LEU A 223 -4.53 -0.97 -13.63
CA LEU A 223 -5.16 -0.36 -14.82
C LEU A 223 -4.29 -0.53 -16.07
N GLY A 224 -2.97 -0.33 -15.94
CA GLY A 224 -2.03 -0.51 -17.05
C GLY A 224 -1.96 -1.95 -17.58
N ILE A 225 -2.11 -2.94 -16.70
CA ILE A 225 -2.09 -4.37 -17.06
C ILE A 225 -3.42 -4.80 -17.69
N THR A 226 -4.55 -4.48 -17.05
CA THR A 226 -5.89 -4.89 -17.48
C THR A 226 -6.34 -4.24 -18.79
N LYS A 227 -5.89 -3.00 -19.07
CA LYS A 227 -6.17 -2.33 -20.35
C LYS A 227 -5.57 -3.07 -21.55
N LYS A 228 -4.43 -3.76 -21.38
CA LYS A 228 -3.85 -4.60 -22.45
C LYS A 228 -4.72 -5.82 -22.76
N GLU A 229 -5.50 -6.30 -21.81
CA GLU A 229 -6.38 -7.45 -22.01
C GLU A 229 -7.72 -7.07 -22.66
N ARG A 230 -8.26 -5.87 -22.38
CA ARG A 230 -9.48 -5.36 -23.06
C ARG A 230 -9.29 -5.03 -24.54
N LYS A 231 -8.05 -4.91 -25.02
CA LYS A 231 -7.73 -4.63 -26.43
C LYS A 231 -7.45 -5.89 -27.26
N LYS A 232 -7.57 -7.09 -26.67
CA LYS A 232 -7.61 -8.37 -27.38
C LYS A 232 -9.05 -8.83 -27.51
#